data_AF-A0A3A6MUI8-F1
#
_entry.id   AF-A0A3A6MUI8-F1
#
_cell.length_a   1.000
_cell.length_b   1.000
_cell.length_c   1.000
_cell.angle_alpha   90.00
_cell.angle_beta   90.00
_cell.angle_gamma   90.00
#
_symmetry.space_group_name_H-M   'P 1'
#
loop_
_entity.id
_entity.type
_entity.pdbx_description
1 polymer ?
#
loop_
_entity_poly.entity_id
_entity_poly.type
_entity_poly.pdbx_seq_one_letter_code
_entity_poly.pdbx_strand_id
1 'polypeptide(L)'
;MGGIMEERRIAPRVAPADDCIVVHSQLIGNLKNISRDGLFCTCIQESGCIMDSHKQVDILCGGGEFLVQGLNVRIVKMETIIGKFLRNLEIKKCRLQFENVGEEQFSGIETIVNGACLR
;
A
#
# COMPACT_ATOMS: atom_id res chain seq x y z
N MET A 1 -33.62 -15.49 13.01
CA MET A 1 -33.58 -14.84 11.68
C MET A 1 -32.59 -13.69 11.75
N GLY A 2 -31.55 -13.73 10.91
CA GLY A 2 -30.68 -12.57 10.62
C GLY A 2 -29.37 -12.44 11.41
N GLY A 3 -28.33 -13.20 11.04
CA GLY A 3 -26.95 -12.65 11.03
C GLY A 3 -26.89 -11.54 9.95
N ILE A 4 -25.96 -10.60 9.92
CA ILE A 4 -24.50 -10.71 10.01
C ILE A 4 -23.93 -9.33 10.43
N MET A 5 -23.13 -9.27 11.49
CA MET A 5 -22.20 -8.16 11.73
C MET A 5 -21.13 -8.15 10.63
N GLU A 6 -20.91 -7.04 9.90
CA GLU A 6 -19.58 -6.73 9.33
C GLU A 6 -19.44 -5.30 8.76
N GLU A 7 -19.49 -4.27 9.60
CA GLU A 7 -18.75 -3.03 9.31
C GLU A 7 -17.50 -2.97 10.21
N ARG A 8 -16.50 -3.80 9.88
CA ARG A 8 -15.20 -3.83 10.58
C ARG A 8 -14.18 -2.83 10.02
N ARG A 9 -14.61 -1.81 9.25
CA ARG A 9 -13.69 -0.87 8.59
C ARG A 9 -14.08 0.58 8.88
N ILE A 10 -13.16 1.30 9.50
CA ILE A 10 -13.34 2.69 9.96
C ILE A 10 -13.22 3.67 8.79
N ALA A 11 -12.36 3.38 7.81
CA ALA A 11 -12.16 4.23 6.63
C ALA A 11 -12.46 3.48 5.30
N PRO A 12 -13.16 4.13 4.35
CA PRO A 12 -13.35 3.59 3.00
C PRO A 12 -12.01 3.52 2.26
N ARG A 13 -11.85 2.49 1.44
CA ARG A 13 -10.67 2.29 0.58
C ARG A 13 -11.02 2.63 -0.85
N VAL A 14 -10.17 3.41 -1.49
CA VAL A 14 -10.30 3.78 -2.90
C VAL A 14 -9.20 3.11 -3.71
N ALA A 15 -9.51 2.76 -4.96
CA ALA A 15 -8.46 2.53 -5.95
C ALA A 15 -7.84 3.90 -6.26
N PRO A 16 -6.50 4.01 -6.37
CA PRO A 16 -5.89 5.25 -6.82
C PRO A 16 -6.39 5.59 -8.23
N ALA A 17 -6.46 6.88 -8.55
CA ALA A 17 -7.01 7.33 -9.82
C ALA A 17 -6.10 7.03 -11.04
N ASP A 18 -4.84 6.67 -10.80
CA ASP A 18 -3.85 6.23 -11.79
C ASP A 18 -2.98 5.08 -11.24
N ASP A 19 -2.08 4.53 -12.06
CA ASP A 19 -1.05 3.60 -11.63
C ASP A 19 -0.08 4.26 -10.64
N CYS A 20 -0.33 3.99 -9.35
CA CYS A 20 0.56 4.38 -8.27
C CYS A 20 1.48 3.22 -7.87
N ILE A 21 2.71 3.55 -7.48
CA ILE A 21 3.68 2.59 -6.95
C ILE A 21 4.03 2.90 -5.50
N VAL A 22 4.34 1.84 -4.75
CA VAL A 22 4.92 1.90 -3.41
C VAL A 22 6.39 1.53 -3.53
N VAL A 23 7.27 2.39 -3.03
CA VAL A 23 8.72 2.20 -3.07
C VAL A 23 9.23 1.93 -1.67
N HIS A 24 10.06 0.91 -1.51
CA HIS A 24 10.73 0.59 -0.26
C HIS A 24 12.13 0.06 -0.53
N SER A 25 13.16 0.82 -0.16
CA SER A 25 14.56 0.50 -0.51
C SER A 25 14.72 0.28 -2.02
N GLN A 26 14.98 -0.96 -2.47
CA GLN A 26 15.11 -1.33 -3.89
C GLN A 26 13.88 -2.11 -4.41
N LEU A 27 12.79 -2.17 -3.65
CA LEU A 27 11.57 -2.90 -4.00
C LEU A 27 10.49 -1.93 -4.48
N ILE A 28 9.84 -2.29 -5.58
CA ILE A 28 8.70 -1.58 -6.15
C ILE A 28 7.47 -2.47 -6.06
N GLY A 29 6.38 -1.91 -5.53
CA GLY A 29 5.06 -2.51 -5.49
C GLY A 29 4.05 -1.68 -6.25
N ASN A 30 3.03 -2.31 -6.79
CA ASN A 30 1.88 -1.61 -7.37
C ASN A 30 0.82 -1.40 -6.27
N LEU A 31 0.39 -0.15 -6.09
CA LEU A 31 -0.63 0.24 -5.13
C LEU A 31 -2.02 -0.14 -5.68
N LYS A 32 -2.75 -1.00 -4.98
CA LYS A 32 -4.05 -1.51 -5.42
C LYS A 32 -5.23 -0.78 -4.77
N ASN A 33 -5.09 -0.36 -3.53
CA ASN A 33 -6.03 0.55 -2.88
C ASN A 33 -5.38 1.24 -1.69
N ILE A 34 -5.93 2.40 -1.32
CA ILE A 34 -5.48 3.23 -0.21
C ILE A 34 -6.70 3.78 0.56
N SER A 35 -6.54 3.98 1.86
CA SER A 35 -7.44 4.75 2.72
C SER A 35 -6.60 5.69 3.59
N ARG A 36 -7.25 6.48 4.44
CA ARG A 36 -6.57 7.36 5.41
C ARG A 36 -5.66 6.62 6.39
N ASP A 37 -6.00 5.37 6.69
CA ASP A 37 -5.33 4.59 7.73
C ASP A 37 -4.33 3.55 7.19
N GLY A 38 -4.28 3.33 5.88
CA GLY A 38 -3.38 2.33 5.32
C GLY A 38 -3.57 2.05 3.85
N LEU A 39 -2.84 1.05 3.38
CA LEU A 39 -2.82 0.70 1.95
C LEU A 39 -2.76 -0.80 1.71
N PHE A 40 -3.07 -1.17 0.48
CA PHE A 40 -2.90 -2.51 -0.05
C PHE A 40 -2.06 -2.43 -1.32
N CYS A 41 -0.93 -3.13 -1.33
CA CYS A 41 -0.04 -3.19 -2.48
C CYS A 41 0.34 -4.63 -2.84
N THR A 42 0.81 -4.81 -4.06
CA THR A 42 1.39 -6.06 -4.54
C THR A 42 2.80 -5.81 -5.00
N CYS A 43 3.77 -6.53 -4.44
CA CYS A 43 5.18 -6.41 -4.80
C CYS A 43 5.66 -7.72 -5.42
N ILE A 44 6.44 -7.62 -6.49
CA ILE A 44 7.19 -8.75 -7.05
C ILE A 44 8.56 -8.72 -6.41
N GLN A 45 9.00 -9.84 -5.86
CA GLN A 45 10.33 -9.94 -5.27
C GLN A 45 10.92 -11.32 -5.43
N GLU A 46 12.24 -11.37 -5.47
CA GLU A 46 12.99 -12.57 -5.09
C GLU A 46 12.91 -12.71 -3.56
N SER A 47 12.80 -13.93 -3.07
CA SER A 47 12.51 -14.28 -1.66
C SER A 47 13.25 -13.41 -0.63
N GLY A 48 12.54 -12.81 0.34
CA GLY A 48 13.21 -12.08 1.45
C GLY A 48 12.37 -11.13 2.33
N CYS A 49 11.15 -10.74 1.97
CA CYS A 49 10.36 -9.83 2.82
C CYS A 49 9.84 -10.54 4.09
N ILE A 50 10.21 -10.00 5.25
CA ILE A 50 9.88 -10.51 6.59
C ILE A 50 8.65 -9.77 7.12
N MET A 51 7.69 -10.50 7.71
CA MET A 51 6.54 -9.91 8.42
C MET A 51 6.98 -9.12 9.66
N ASP A 52 6.13 -8.23 10.17
CA ASP A 52 6.33 -7.48 11.44
C ASP A 52 7.56 -6.57 11.53
N SER A 53 8.03 -6.05 10.39
CA SER A 53 9.00 -4.95 10.41
C SER A 53 8.30 -3.62 10.16
N HIS A 54 8.55 -2.66 11.06
CA HIS A 54 8.27 -1.26 10.77
C HIS A 54 9.12 -0.87 9.57
N LYS A 55 8.47 -0.46 8.50
CA LYS A 55 9.13 -0.02 7.26
C LYS A 55 8.79 1.43 7.00
N GLN A 56 9.71 2.11 6.35
CA GLN A 56 9.44 3.39 5.73
C GLN A 56 9.22 3.16 4.24
N VAL A 57 8.13 3.70 3.70
CA VAL A 57 7.80 3.57 2.27
C VAL A 57 7.50 4.93 1.67
N ASP A 58 7.73 5.05 0.37
CA ASP A 58 7.29 6.18 -0.42
C ASP A 58 6.14 5.75 -1.33
N ILE A 59 5.23 6.67 -1.66
CA ILE A 59 4.17 6.45 -2.64
C ILE A 59 4.35 7.44 -3.77
N LEU A 60 4.42 6.93 -5.00
CA LEU A 60 4.54 7.72 -6.21
C LEU A 60 3.31 7.49 -7.09
N CYS A 61 2.66 8.57 -7.51
CA CYS A 61 1.42 8.58 -8.29
C CYS A 61 1.49 9.59 -9.45
N GLY A 62 0.46 9.59 -10.31
CA GLY A 62 0.26 10.60 -11.36
C GLY A 62 1.41 10.61 -12.37
N GLY A 63 1.78 9.43 -12.89
CA GLY A 63 2.91 9.30 -13.82
C GLY A 63 4.30 9.62 -13.25
N GLY A 64 4.44 9.79 -11.93
CA GLY A 64 5.71 10.15 -11.29
C GLY A 64 5.79 11.59 -10.77
N GLU A 65 4.73 12.38 -10.97
CA GLU A 65 4.70 13.80 -10.61
C GLU A 65 4.25 14.05 -9.17
N PHE A 66 3.69 13.04 -8.49
CA PHE A 66 3.19 13.17 -7.14
C PHE A 66 3.84 12.17 -6.19
N LEU A 67 4.60 12.67 -5.22
CA LEU A 67 5.37 11.88 -4.25
C LEU A 67 4.90 12.15 -2.82
N VAL A 68 4.59 11.08 -2.08
CA VAL A 68 4.45 11.10 -0.63
C VAL A 68 5.62 10.32 -0.04
N GLN A 69 6.52 11.03 0.66
CA GLN A 69 7.77 10.45 1.13
C GLN A 69 7.72 10.05 2.62
N GLY A 70 8.42 8.98 2.95
CA GLY A 70 8.83 8.67 4.31
C GLY A 70 7.72 8.10 5.19
N LEU A 71 6.68 7.49 4.62
CA LEU A 71 5.54 6.95 5.36
C LEU A 71 5.97 5.76 6.21
N ASN A 72 5.83 5.88 7.52
CA ASN A 72 6.01 4.75 8.42
C ASN A 72 4.80 3.83 8.31
N VAL A 73 5.07 2.54 8.08
CA VAL A 73 4.04 1.52 7.93
C VAL A 73 4.37 0.28 8.73
N ARG A 74 3.30 -0.38 9.19
CA ARG A 74 3.34 -1.74 9.72
C ARG A 74 2.62 -2.69 8.79
N ILE A 75 3.23 -3.84 8.51
CA ILE A 75 2.60 -4.91 7.75
C ILE A 75 1.57 -5.63 8.64
N VAL A 76 0.27 -5.43 8.40
CA VAL A 76 -0.79 -6.06 9.21
C VAL A 76 -1.23 -7.42 8.65
N LYS A 77 -1.01 -7.67 7.36
CA LYS A 77 -1.26 -8.98 6.74
C LYS A 77 -0.44 -9.12 5.45
N MET A 78 0.16 -10.29 5.26
CA MET A 78 0.88 -10.65 4.05
C MET A 78 0.33 -11.96 3.49
N GLU A 79 0.12 -12.02 2.17
CA GLU A 79 -0.19 -13.25 1.46
C GLU A 79 0.85 -13.43 0.34
N THR A 80 1.48 -14.60 0.28
CA THR A 80 2.48 -14.92 -0.75
C THR A 80 1.85 -15.82 -1.81
N ILE A 81 2.02 -15.43 -3.08
CA ILE A 81 1.66 -16.25 -4.24
C ILE A 81 2.96 -16.65 -4.92
N ILE A 82 3.25 -17.94 -4.89
CA ILE A 82 4.43 -18.52 -5.54
C ILE A 82 4.12 -18.65 -7.04
N GLY A 83 5.03 -18.16 -7.88
CA GLY A 83 4.92 -18.29 -9.33
C GLY A 83 4.90 -19.76 -9.77
N LYS A 84 3.88 -20.16 -10.55
CA LYS A 84 3.81 -21.52 -11.10
C LYS A 84 4.92 -21.81 -12.13
N PHE A 85 5.42 -20.78 -12.81
CA PHE A 85 6.37 -20.90 -13.93
C PHE A 85 7.81 -20.49 -13.57
N LEU A 86 7.98 -19.60 -12.58
CA LEU A 86 9.29 -19.13 -12.10
C LEU A 86 9.34 -19.37 -10.59
N ARG A 87 10.03 -20.44 -10.17
CA ARG A 87 10.00 -20.92 -8.78
C ARG A 87 10.66 -19.97 -7.78
N ASN A 88 11.51 -19.06 -8.26
CA ASN A 88 12.19 -18.03 -7.47
C ASN A 88 11.42 -16.70 -7.40
N LEU A 89 10.28 -16.59 -8.09
CA LEU A 89 9.49 -15.36 -8.12
C LEU A 89 8.25 -15.50 -7.24
N GLU A 90 8.14 -14.58 -6.29
CA GLU A 90 6.99 -14.48 -5.39
C GLU A 90 6.26 -13.15 -5.63
N ILE A 91 4.93 -13.23 -5.73
CA ILE A 91 4.07 -12.06 -5.62
C ILE A 91 3.62 -11.98 -4.17
N LYS A 92 4.01 -10.92 -3.47
CA LYS A 92 3.51 -10.65 -2.11
C LYS A 92 2.41 -9.61 -2.16
N LYS A 93 1.27 -9.95 -1.59
CA LYS A 93 0.15 -9.06 -1.33
C LYS A 93 0.28 -8.54 0.09
N CYS A 94 0.52 -7.26 0.25
CA CYS A 94 0.78 -6.64 1.55
C CYS A 94 -0.37 -5.69 1.92
N ARG A 95 -0.96 -5.91 3.09
CA ARG A 95 -1.83 -4.93 3.75
C ARG A 95 -0.97 -4.20 4.78
N LEU A 96 -0.85 -2.89 4.61
CA LEU A 96 -0.05 -2.01 5.43
C LEU A 96 -0.95 -1.04 6.18
N GLN A 97 -0.62 -0.75 7.43
CA GLN A 97 -1.25 0.30 8.23
C GLN A 97 -0.26 1.44 8.40
N PHE A 98 -0.72 2.69 8.25
CA PHE A 98 0.11 3.85 8.51
C PHE A 98 0.32 4.05 10.01
N GLU A 99 1.51 4.51 10.39
CA GLU A 99 1.88 4.81 11.77
C GLU A 99 2.56 6.17 11.81
N ASN A 100 2.35 6.94 12.89
CA ASN A 100 3.03 8.22 13.13
C ASN A 100 3.03 9.16 11.91
N VAL A 101 1.87 9.34 11.28
CA VAL A 101 1.71 10.14 10.04
C VAL A 101 1.84 11.62 10.37
N GLY A 102 2.82 12.29 9.77
CA GLY A 102 2.98 13.76 9.88
C GLY A 102 1.96 14.52 9.03
N GLU A 103 1.82 15.83 9.24
CA GLU A 103 0.84 16.67 8.53
C GLU A 103 1.03 16.67 7.01
N GLU A 104 2.27 16.79 6.53
CA GLU A 104 2.59 16.75 5.09
C GLU A 104 2.23 15.39 4.47
N GLN A 105 2.54 14.31 5.19
CA GLN A 105 2.23 12.95 4.77
C GLN A 105 0.72 12.71 4.73
N PHE A 106 0.00 13.20 5.73
CA PHE A 106 -1.45 13.12 5.80
C PHE A 106 -2.10 13.87 4.64
N SER A 107 -1.64 15.10 4.35
CA SER A 107 -2.09 15.87 3.18
C SER A 107 -1.81 15.13 1.87
N GLY A 108 -0.64 14.50 1.76
CA GLY A 108 -0.27 13.67 0.63
C GLY A 108 -1.20 12.47 0.44
N ILE A 109 -1.50 11.74 1.52
CA ILE A 109 -2.44 10.61 1.52
C ILE A 109 -3.84 11.08 1.09
N GLU A 110 -4.33 12.17 1.66
CA GLU A 110 -5.65 12.73 1.31
C GLU A 110 -5.74 13.09 -0.17
N THR A 111 -4.68 13.65 -0.74
CA THR A 111 -4.62 13.98 -2.17
C THR A 111 -4.79 12.73 -3.03
N ILE A 112 -4.12 11.62 -2.68
CA ILE A 112 -4.26 10.34 -3.39
C ILE A 112 -5.66 9.75 -3.18
N VAL A 113 -6.16 9.76 -1.95
CA VAL A 113 -7.49 9.22 -1.60
C VAL A 113 -8.61 9.97 -2.34
N ASN A 114 -8.46 11.28 -2.52
CA ASN A 114 -9.43 12.10 -3.25
C ASN A 114 -9.24 12.05 -4.78
N GLY A 115 -8.25 11.30 -5.28
CA GLY A 115 -7.95 11.20 -6.71
C GLY A 115 -7.38 12.48 -7.34
N ALA A 116 -6.94 13.43 -6.51
CA ALA A 116 -6.41 14.73 -6.94
C ALA A 116 -4.93 14.69 -7.36
N CYS A 117 -4.33 13.49 -7.40
CA CYS A 117 -2.97 13.28 -7.92
C CYS A 117 -2.91 13.22 -9.46
N LEU A 118 -4.05 13.27 -10.14
CA LEU A 118 -4.15 13.41 -11.60
C LEU A 118 -4.04 14.90 -11.99
N ARG A 119 -3.13 15.21 -12.93
CA ARG A 119 -3.10 16.50 -13.64
C ARG A 119 -3.88 16.40 -14.95
#